data_AF-A0A165Z8D6-F1
#
_entry.id   AF-A0A165Z8D6-F1
#
_cell.length_a   1.000
_cell.length_b   1.000
_cell.length_c   1.000
_cell.angle_alpha   90.00
_cell.angle_beta   90.00
_cell.angle_gamma   90.00
#
_symmetry.space_group_name_H-M   'P 1'
#
loop_
_entity.id
_entity.type
_entity.pdbx_description
1 polymer ?
#
loop_
_entity_poly.entity_id
_entity_poly.type
_entity_poly.pdbx_seq_one_letter_code
_entity_poly.pdbx_strand_id
1 'polypeptide(L)'
;KTIQQKLTDILGLVSDCGWGLSHLVYYMFRNKNDDGTAVIRTHSYSNKVQKFLAGGSKYTTADIIHAWYTHKDGRSTASEPMFNTSKPYTEVKPVRA
;
A
#
# COMPACT_ATOMS: atom_id res chain seq x y z
N LYS A 1 -19.60 2.79 5.64
CA LYS A 1 -18.51 3.09 6.61
C LYS A 1 -17.56 4.11 6.00
N THR A 2 -17.27 5.19 6.73
CA THR A 2 -16.22 6.17 6.35
C THR A 2 -14.84 5.50 6.37
N ILE A 3 -13.83 6.12 5.76
CA ILE A 3 -12.45 5.61 5.82
C ILE A 3 -11.99 5.51 7.27
N GLN A 4 -12.27 6.54 8.08
CA GLN A 4 -11.96 6.57 9.50
C GLN A 4 -12.58 5.39 10.26
N GLN A 5 -13.88 5.13 10.06
CA GLN A 5 -14.55 3.99 10.70
C GLN A 5 -13.90 2.65 10.31
N LYS A 6 -13.58 2.46 9.03
CA LYS A 6 -12.91 1.23 8.56
C LYS A 6 -11.54 1.04 9.21
N LEU A 7 -10.76 2.11 9.33
CA LEU A 7 -9.44 2.07 9.95
C LEU A 7 -9.54 1.81 11.46
N THR A 8 -10.47 2.45 12.15
CA THR A 8 -10.74 2.18 13.57
C THR A 8 -11.12 0.72 13.79
N ASP A 9 -12.01 0.16 12.97
CA ASP A 9 -12.41 -1.24 13.08
C ASP A 9 -11.21 -2.19 12.89
N ILE A 10 -10.39 -1.96 11.87
CA ILE A 10 -9.22 -2.80 11.56
C ILE A 10 -8.16 -2.69 12.68
N LEU A 11 -7.86 -1.47 13.14
CA LEU A 11 -6.89 -1.26 14.22
C LEU A 11 -7.38 -1.82 15.55
N GLY A 12 -8.69 -1.78 15.81
CA GLY A 12 -9.32 -2.47 16.94
C GLY A 12 -9.04 -3.97 16.90
N LEU A 13 -9.34 -4.63 15.78
CA LEU A 13 -9.08 -6.06 15.61
C LEU A 13 -7.60 -6.43 15.76
N VAL A 14 -6.70 -5.58 15.26
CA VAL A 14 -5.25 -5.80 15.41
C VAL A 14 -4.85 -5.72 16.89
N SER A 15 -5.39 -4.75 17.63
CA SER A 15 -5.18 -4.61 19.07
C SER A 15 -5.77 -5.77 19.86
N ASP A 16 -6.96 -6.26 19.48
CA ASP A 16 -7.62 -7.41 20.12
C ASP A 16 -6.81 -8.70 19.95
N CYS A 17 -6.06 -8.81 18.85
CA CYS A 17 -5.07 -9.88 18.62
C CYS A 17 -3.76 -9.68 19.39
N GLY A 18 -3.64 -8.64 20.23
CA GLY A 18 -2.41 -8.31 20.96
C GLY A 18 -1.29 -7.76 20.07
N TRP A 19 -1.61 -7.30 18.85
CA TRP A 19 -0.63 -6.83 17.89
C TRP A 19 -0.64 -5.31 17.76
N GLY A 20 0.53 -4.77 17.40
CA GLY A 20 0.65 -3.42 16.87
C GLY A 20 0.58 -3.41 15.34
N LEU A 21 0.51 -2.21 14.75
CA LEU A 21 0.52 -2.07 13.28
C LEU A 21 1.80 -2.65 12.64
N SER A 22 2.95 -2.49 13.29
CA SER A 22 4.23 -3.07 12.84
C SER A 22 4.18 -4.59 12.75
N HIS A 23 3.60 -5.25 13.76
CA HIS A 23 3.40 -6.70 13.80
C HIS A 23 2.47 -7.14 12.68
N LEU A 24 1.36 -6.43 12.45
CA LEU A 24 0.46 -6.73 11.34
C LEU A 24 1.23 -6.71 10.01
N VAL A 25 1.97 -5.65 9.72
CA VAL A 25 2.70 -5.51 8.44
C VAL A 25 3.78 -6.59 8.33
N TYR A 26 4.57 -6.82 9.38
CA TYR A 26 5.61 -7.85 9.39
C TYR A 26 5.03 -9.25 9.15
N TYR A 27 4.03 -9.65 9.95
CA TYR A 27 3.36 -10.94 9.79
C TYR A 27 2.51 -10.99 8.53
N MET A 28 2.20 -9.88 7.85
CA MET A 28 1.49 -9.92 6.57
C MET A 28 2.43 -10.29 5.41
N PHE A 29 3.67 -9.80 5.43
CA PHE A 29 4.59 -9.95 4.30
C PHE A 29 5.73 -10.94 4.53
N ARG A 30 5.91 -11.47 5.74
CA ARG A 30 6.91 -12.52 6.00
C ARG A 30 6.68 -13.76 5.15
N ASN A 31 7.77 -14.28 4.58
CA ASN A 31 7.80 -15.52 3.80
C ASN A 31 8.44 -16.70 4.55
N LYS A 32 9.12 -16.44 5.67
CA LYS A 32 9.73 -17.44 6.54
C LYS A 32 9.30 -17.27 7.99
N ASN A 33 9.10 -18.38 8.70
CA ASN A 33 8.94 -18.48 10.13
C ASN A 33 10.27 -18.20 10.86
N ASP A 34 10.23 -18.06 12.18
CA ASP A 34 11.42 -17.71 12.98
C ASP A 34 12.45 -18.85 13.00
N ASP A 35 11.98 -20.08 12.77
CA ASP A 35 12.79 -21.29 12.58
C ASP A 35 13.33 -21.45 11.15
N GLY A 36 13.08 -20.49 10.26
CA GLY A 36 13.50 -20.51 8.87
C GLY A 36 12.59 -21.32 7.92
N THR A 37 11.55 -21.98 8.42
CA THR A 37 10.59 -22.72 7.60
C THR A 37 9.72 -21.78 6.76
N ALA A 38 9.23 -22.24 5.61
CA ALA A 38 8.37 -21.42 4.75
C ALA A 38 7.01 -21.17 5.41
N VAL A 39 6.50 -19.95 5.31
CA VAL A 39 5.17 -19.61 5.84
C VAL A 39 4.11 -20.13 4.90
N ILE A 40 3.34 -21.13 5.36
CA ILE A 40 2.21 -21.67 4.61
C ILE A 40 1.00 -20.75 4.80
N ARG A 41 0.47 -20.23 3.69
CA ARG A 41 -0.71 -19.36 3.66
C ARG A 41 -1.83 -20.02 2.86
N THR A 42 -3.06 -19.63 3.15
CA THR A 42 -4.20 -20.00 2.31
C THR A 42 -4.05 -19.40 0.92
N HIS A 43 -4.58 -20.08 -0.11
CA HIS A 43 -4.49 -19.61 -1.49
C HIS A 43 -5.07 -18.19 -1.68
N SER A 44 -6.21 -17.90 -1.02
CA SER A 44 -6.85 -16.58 -1.04
C SER A 44 -5.93 -15.48 -0.48
N TYR A 45 -5.21 -15.78 0.60
CA TYR A 45 -4.24 -14.87 1.17
C TYR A 45 -3.08 -14.61 0.22
N SER A 46 -2.46 -15.67 -0.29
CA SER A 46 -1.31 -15.58 -1.19
C SER A 46 -1.64 -14.77 -2.44
N ASN A 47 -2.82 -14.98 -3.04
CA ASN A 47 -3.26 -14.24 -4.22
C ASN A 47 -3.39 -12.72 -3.93
N LYS A 48 -3.98 -12.34 -2.79
CA LYS A 48 -4.10 -10.93 -2.40
C LYS A 48 -2.74 -10.26 -2.20
N VAL A 49 -1.83 -10.92 -1.46
CA VAL A 49 -0.48 -10.41 -1.20
C VAL A 49 0.33 -10.34 -2.49
N GLN A 50 0.30 -11.38 -3.32
CA GLN A 50 1.00 -11.41 -4.60
C GLN A 50 0.51 -10.31 -5.54
N LYS A 51 -0.80 -10.12 -5.66
CA LYS A 51 -1.37 -9.05 -6.50
C LYS A 51 -0.93 -7.66 -6.02
N PHE A 52 -0.88 -7.45 -4.71
CA PHE A 52 -0.39 -6.20 -4.13
C PHE A 52 1.10 -5.98 -4.42
N LEU A 53 1.95 -6.98 -4.13
CA LEU A 53 3.40 -6.90 -4.35
C LEU A 53 3.79 -6.78 -5.83
N ALA A 54 3.01 -7.37 -6.74
CA ALA A 54 3.21 -7.26 -8.17
C ALA A 54 2.72 -5.92 -8.77
N GLY A 55 2.24 -4.99 -7.94
CA GLY A 55 1.72 -3.70 -8.42
C GLY A 55 0.34 -3.79 -9.10
N GLY A 56 -0.35 -4.92 -9.01
CA GLY A 56 -1.68 -5.13 -9.60
C GLY A 56 -2.82 -4.47 -8.82
N SER A 57 -2.53 -3.48 -7.98
CA SER A 57 -3.50 -2.79 -7.12
C SER A 57 -3.43 -1.28 -7.34
N LYS A 58 -4.48 -0.55 -6.92
CA LYS A 58 -4.59 0.90 -7.13
C LYS A 58 -3.42 1.70 -6.56
N TYR A 59 -2.85 1.23 -5.45
CA TYR A 59 -1.67 1.82 -4.81
C TYR A 59 -0.58 0.76 -4.81
N THR A 60 0.53 1.02 -5.48
CA THR A 60 1.64 0.06 -5.54
C THR A 60 2.46 0.12 -4.25
N THR A 61 3.23 -0.94 -3.98
CA THR A 61 4.20 -0.94 -2.88
C THR A 61 5.18 0.24 -3.01
N ALA A 62 5.58 0.58 -4.24
CA ALA A 62 6.45 1.72 -4.51
C ALA A 62 5.80 3.05 -4.12
N ASP A 63 4.52 3.26 -4.44
CA ASP A 63 3.78 4.48 -4.05
C ASP A 63 3.73 4.65 -2.54
N ILE A 64 3.46 3.55 -1.82
CA ILE A 64 3.34 3.53 -0.36
C ILE A 64 4.70 3.82 0.30
N ILE A 65 5.75 3.11 -0.13
CA ILE A 65 7.11 3.30 0.38
C ILE A 65 7.58 4.73 0.10
N HIS A 66 7.35 5.24 -1.11
CA HIS A 66 7.69 6.61 -1.47
C HIS A 66 6.98 7.63 -0.56
N ALA A 67 5.68 7.43 -0.28
CA ALA A 67 4.93 8.30 0.61
C ALA A 67 5.48 8.27 2.05
N TRP A 68 5.90 7.11 2.56
CA TRP A 68 6.54 6.97 3.87
C TRP A 68 7.89 7.68 3.95
N TYR A 69 8.70 7.64 2.89
CA TYR A 69 10.01 8.31 2.87
C TYR A 69 9.92 9.83 2.68
N THR A 70 8.88 10.32 2.02
CA THR A 70 8.76 11.73 1.64
C THR A 70 8.00 12.59 2.64
N HIS A 71 7.16 12.00 3.49
CA HIS A 71 6.36 12.75 4.46
C HIS A 71 6.29 12.05 5.80
N LYS A 72 6.45 12.80 6.90
CA LYS A 72 6.39 12.29 8.28
C LYS A 72 5.09 11.55 8.62
N ASP A 73 4.00 11.91 7.95
CA ASP A 73 2.68 11.29 8.09
C ASP A 73 2.34 10.29 6.97
N GLY A 74 3.30 9.95 6.09
CA GLY A 74 3.12 8.97 5.02
C GLY A 74 2.13 9.39 3.91
N ARG A 75 1.94 10.70 3.70
CA ARG A 75 1.00 11.25 2.72
C ARG A 75 1.76 11.97 1.61
N SER A 76 1.49 11.62 0.35
CA SER A 76 1.93 12.45 -0.78
C SER A 76 1.18 13.79 -0.72
N THR A 77 1.92 14.88 -0.50
CA THR A 77 1.42 16.26 -0.56
C THR A 77 1.50 16.84 -1.96
N ALA A 78 1.86 16.03 -2.98
CA ALA A 78 2.00 16.53 -4.33
C ALA A 78 0.65 17.00 -4.86
N SER A 79 0.40 18.32 -4.79
CA SER A 79 -0.54 19.00 -5.67
C SER A 79 0.03 18.88 -7.07
N GLU A 80 -0.38 17.84 -7.78
CA GLU A 80 0.03 17.50 -9.14
C GLU A 80 1.55 17.24 -9.32
N PRO A 81 1.96 16.06 -9.84
CA PRO A 81 3.33 15.92 -10.31
C PRO A 81 3.57 16.90 -11.47
N MET A 82 4.70 17.63 -11.46
CA MET A 82 5.15 18.48 -12.59
C MET A 82 5.21 17.72 -13.93
N PHE A 83 5.19 16.38 -13.88
CA PHE A 83 5.08 15.50 -15.03
C PHE A 83 3.93 14.52 -14.83
N ASN A 84 2.88 14.69 -15.64
CA ASN A 84 1.71 13.82 -15.69
C ASN A 84 1.86 12.87 -16.89
N THR A 85 2.01 11.57 -16.64
CA THR A 85 2.00 10.52 -17.69
C THR A 85 0.61 9.93 -17.92
N SER A 86 -0.38 10.32 -17.12
CA SER A 86 -1.77 9.86 -17.21
C SER A 86 -2.55 10.57 -18.31
N LYS A 87 -2.12 11.75 -18.77
CA LYS A 87 -2.68 12.41 -19.95
C LYS A 87 -1.89 12.00 -21.19
N PRO A 88 -2.51 11.37 -22.19
CA PRO A 88 -1.88 11.16 -23.50
C PRO A 88 -1.41 12.51 -24.07
N TYR A 89 -0.26 12.53 -24.75
CA TYR A 89 0.30 13.78 -25.32
C TYR A 89 -0.68 14.50 -26.26
N THR A 90 -1.62 13.76 -26.87
CA THR A 90 -2.69 14.28 -27.72
C THR A 90 -3.69 15.19 -26.99
N GLU A 91 -3.77 15.11 -25.66
CA GLU A 91 -4.64 15.94 -24.82
C GLU A 91 -3.93 17.19 -24.27
N VAL A 92 -2.63 17.34 -24.55
CA VAL A 92 -1.85 18.51 -24.15
C VAL A 92 -1.99 19.58 -25.23
N LYS A 93 -2.74 20.65 -24.95
CA LYS A 93 -2.93 21.77 -25.89
C LYS A 93 -1.59 22.42 -26.23
N PRO A 94 -1.35 22.81 -27.49
CA PRO A 94 -0.11 23.46 -27.89
C PRO A 94 0.07 24.78 -27.15
N VAL A 95 1.32 25.09 -26.78
CA VAL A 95 1.68 26.27 -26.00
C VAL A 95 1.58 27.57 -26.82
N ARG A 96 1.34 27.51 -28.14
CA ARG A 96 1.05 28.68 -28.98
C ARG A 96 0.05 28.34 -30.09
N ALA A 97 -0.92 29.23 -30.30
CA ALA A 97 -1.70 29.38 -31.52
C ALA A 97 -1.01 30.38 -32.44
#